data_AF-A0A920JWX7-F1
#
_entry.id   AF-A0A920JWX7-F1
#
_cell.length_a   1.000
_cell.length_b   1.000
_cell.length_c   1.000
_cell.angle_alpha   90.00
_cell.angle_beta   90.00
_cell.angle_gamma   90.00
#
_symmetry.space_group_name_H-M   'P 1'
#
loop_
_entity.id
_entity.type
_entity.pdbx_description
1 polymer ?
#
loop_
_entity_poly.entity_id
_entity_poly.type
_entity_poly.pdbx_seq_one_letter_code
_entity_poly.pdbx_strand_id
1 'polypeptide(L)'
;MTEALSIFPKDVNLLYMRSMSADGRETFNKMEADLRSILDLDFSNPTALNALGYSMLIYTDRTNEAYDLIKKAYDLNPSDPATIDSLGWAHFKLGNIQDALYFCDVHIS
;
A
#
# COMPACT_ATOMS: atom_id res chain seq x y z
N MET A 1 33.60 -1.62 0.15
CA MET A 1 32.67 -2.75 -0.13
C MET A 1 31.44 -2.10 -0.72
N THR A 2 31.53 -1.84 -2.02
CA THR A 2 30.81 -0.76 -2.71
C THR A 2 29.89 -1.38 -3.75
N GLU A 3 29.09 -2.37 -3.32
CA GLU A 3 28.43 -3.27 -4.28
C GLU A 3 27.15 -3.88 -3.71
N ALA A 4 26.25 -3.02 -3.21
CA ALA A 4 24.91 -3.44 -2.78
C ALA A 4 23.83 -2.40 -3.14
N LEU A 5 24.07 -1.61 -4.19
CA LEU A 5 23.18 -0.52 -4.64
C LEU A 5 22.57 -0.77 -6.02
N SER A 6 22.42 -2.04 -6.43
CA SER A 6 21.96 -2.37 -7.78
C SER A 6 21.08 -3.63 -7.87
N ILE A 7 20.20 -3.90 -6.90
CA ILE A 7 19.28 -5.06 -7.04
C ILE A 7 17.79 -4.76 -6.81
N PHE A 8 17.34 -3.77 -6.01
CA PHE A 8 15.89 -3.48 -5.91
C PHE A 8 15.55 -2.00 -5.63
N PRO A 9 15.43 -1.14 -6.65
CA PRO A 9 14.92 0.23 -6.48
C PRO A 9 13.40 0.31 -6.19
N LYS A 10 12.72 -0.83 -5.99
CA LYS A 10 11.27 -0.96 -5.75
C LYS A 10 10.92 -1.75 -4.49
N ASP A 11 11.86 -1.91 -3.57
CA ASP A 11 11.57 -2.60 -2.31
C ASP A 11 10.60 -1.74 -1.48
N VAL A 12 9.38 -2.25 -1.29
CA VAL A 12 8.31 -1.60 -0.52
C VAL A 12 8.78 -1.28 0.90
N ASN A 13 9.68 -2.09 1.48
CA ASN A 13 10.27 -1.79 2.78
C ASN A 13 11.21 -0.58 2.75
N LEU A 14 11.94 -0.37 1.65
CA LEU A 14 12.81 0.79 1.50
C LEU A 14 11.98 2.07 1.28
N LEU A 15 10.88 1.98 0.54
CA LEU A 15 9.91 3.07 0.38
C LEU A 15 9.19 3.35 1.72
N TYR A 16 8.81 2.32 2.47
CA TYR A 16 8.19 2.40 3.78
C TYR A 16 9.11 3.05 4.82
N MET A 17 10.37 2.61 4.91
CA MET A 17 11.38 3.21 5.80
C MET A 17 11.68 4.67 5.42
N ARG A 18 11.68 5.00 4.13
CA ARG A 18 11.84 6.39 3.66
C ARG A 18 10.67 7.28 4.09
N SER A 19 9.43 6.76 4.05
CA SER A 19 8.24 7.48 4.50
C SER A 19 8.19 7.71 6.03
N MET A 20 9.02 7.02 6.81
CA MET A 20 9.15 7.23 8.26
C MET A 20 10.14 8.33 8.66
N SER A 21 10.88 8.94 7.71
CA SER A 21 11.87 9.99 8.00
C SER A 21 11.66 11.24 7.15
N ALA A 22 11.64 12.41 7.80
CA ALA A 22 11.25 13.74 7.29
C ALA A 22 9.73 13.92 7.13
N ASP A 23 9.23 15.01 7.73
CA ASP A 23 7.83 15.46 7.85
C ASP A 23 6.85 14.67 6.96
N GLY A 24 6.12 13.72 7.57
CA GLY A 24 5.47 12.62 6.86
C GLY A 24 4.51 13.05 5.74
N ARG A 25 4.02 14.30 5.77
CA ARG A 25 3.20 14.87 4.70
C ARG A 25 3.99 15.25 3.44
N GLU A 26 5.17 15.85 3.58
CA GLU A 26 5.99 16.24 2.42
C GLU A 26 6.50 14.99 1.70
N THR A 27 6.96 14.01 2.47
CA THR A 27 7.42 12.71 1.95
C THR A 27 6.28 11.93 1.30
N PHE A 28 5.08 11.95 1.91
CA PHE A 28 3.89 11.36 1.32
C PHE A 28 3.53 11.99 -0.03
N ASN A 29 3.51 13.32 -0.14
CA ASN A 29 3.14 13.98 -1.39
C ASN A 29 4.04 13.59 -2.57
N LYS A 30 5.36 13.47 -2.33
CA LYS A 30 6.32 13.02 -3.35
C LYS A 30 6.08 11.57 -3.74
N MET A 31 5.87 10.70 -2.74
CA MET A 31 5.57 9.28 -2.98
C MET A 31 4.24 9.08 -3.72
N GLU A 32 3.19 9.83 -3.38
CA GLU A 32 1.92 9.77 -4.09
C GLU A 32 2.11 10.14 -5.57
N ALA A 33 2.86 11.20 -5.86
CA ALA A 33 3.16 11.61 -7.23
C ALA A 33 3.94 10.53 -8.01
N ASP A 34 4.96 9.93 -7.39
CA ASP A 34 5.76 8.85 -7.99
C ASP A 34 4.89 7.61 -8.30
N LEU A 35 4.06 7.19 -7.34
CA LEU A 35 3.18 6.02 -7.48
C LEU A 35 2.09 6.25 -8.53
N ARG A 36 1.51 7.46 -8.58
CA ARG A 36 0.56 7.81 -9.64
C ARG A 36 1.21 7.81 -11.02
N SER A 37 2.44 8.31 -11.14
CA SER A 37 3.18 8.26 -12.41
C SER A 37 3.44 6.82 -12.87
N ILE A 38 3.69 5.89 -11.94
CA ILE A 38 3.79 4.46 -12.27
C ILE A 38 2.44 3.93 -12.77
N LEU A 39 1.33 4.30 -12.14
CA LEU A 39 -0.01 3.89 -12.53
C LEU A 39 -0.48 4.50 -13.87
N ASP A 40 0.06 5.66 -14.25
CA ASP A 40 -0.17 6.23 -15.58
C ASP A 40 0.51 5.39 -16.68
N LEU A 41 1.64 4.75 -16.37
CA LEU A 41 2.36 3.85 -17.28
C LEU A 41 1.80 2.43 -17.26
N ASP A 42 1.38 1.94 -16.09
CA ASP A 42 0.80 0.62 -15.87
C ASP A 42 -0.35 0.72 -14.85
N PHE A 43 -1.56 0.98 -15.37
CA PHE A 43 -2.78 1.16 -14.58
C PHE A 43 -3.22 -0.09 -13.81
N SER A 44 -2.60 -1.24 -14.12
CA SER A 44 -2.89 -2.56 -13.58
C SER A 44 -1.76 -3.10 -12.72
N ASN A 45 -0.84 -2.25 -12.25
CA ASN A 45 0.25 -2.68 -11.38
C ASN A 45 -0.26 -2.94 -9.95
N PRO A 46 -0.43 -4.21 -9.49
CA PRO A 46 -1.02 -4.48 -8.19
C PRO A 46 -0.15 -3.94 -7.04
N THR A 47 1.18 -3.97 -7.19
CA THR A 47 2.12 -3.48 -6.18
C THR A 47 2.00 -1.96 -6.00
N ALA A 48 1.94 -1.19 -7.08
CA ALA A 48 1.81 0.26 -7.00
C ALA A 48 0.44 0.69 -6.46
N LEU A 49 -0.64 -0.02 -6.85
CA LEU A 49 -1.99 0.18 -6.32
C LEU A 49 -2.03 -0.05 -4.80
N ASN A 50 -1.49 -1.18 -4.33
CA ASN A 50 -1.45 -1.50 -2.91
C ASN A 50 -0.59 -0.49 -2.13
N ALA A 51 0.61 -0.17 -2.62
CA ALA A 51 1.52 0.76 -1.96
C ALA A 51 0.90 2.17 -1.82
N LEU A 52 0.20 2.65 -2.85
CA LEU A 52 -0.47 3.95 -2.81
C LEU A 52 -1.62 3.93 -1.80
N GLY A 53 -2.49 2.94 -1.88
CA GLY A 53 -3.63 2.84 -0.97
C GLY A 53 -3.19 2.66 0.49
N TYR A 54 -2.26 1.76 0.78
CA TYR A 54 -1.73 1.56 2.14
C TYR A 54 -1.12 2.84 2.71
N SER A 55 -0.33 3.56 1.91
CA SER A 55 0.24 4.84 2.31
C SER A 55 -0.82 5.89 2.61
N MET A 56 -1.90 5.94 1.82
CA MET A 56 -3.02 6.84 2.06
C MET A 56 -3.74 6.53 3.37
N LEU A 57 -3.82 5.26 3.81
CA LEU A 57 -4.36 4.89 5.13
C LEU A 57 -3.53 5.38 6.32
N ILE A 58 -2.22 5.60 6.10
CA ILE A 58 -1.28 6.04 7.15
C ILE A 58 -1.23 7.57 7.21
N TYR A 59 -1.10 8.23 6.07
CA TYR A 59 -0.71 9.64 6.00
C TYR A 59 -1.88 10.59 5.69
N THR A 60 -3.07 10.08 5.38
CA THR A 60 -4.22 10.89 4.97
C THR A 60 -5.54 10.37 5.57
N ASP A 61 -6.58 11.19 5.45
CA ASP A 61 -7.96 10.80 5.77
C ASP A 61 -8.73 10.27 4.54
N ARG A 62 -8.04 9.98 3.41
CA ARG A 62 -8.64 9.51 2.14
C ARG A 62 -8.89 7.99 2.17
N THR A 63 -9.53 7.49 3.22
CA THR A 63 -9.71 6.05 3.47
C THR A 63 -10.51 5.35 2.37
N ASN A 64 -11.56 5.99 1.82
CA ASN A 64 -12.35 5.38 0.74
C ASN A 64 -11.52 5.16 -0.53
N GLU A 65 -10.73 6.15 -0.93
CA GLU A 65 -9.88 6.02 -2.11
C GLU A 65 -8.76 4.99 -1.88
N ALA A 66 -8.19 4.99 -0.68
CA ALA A 66 -7.21 3.98 -0.29
C ALA A 66 -7.78 2.57 -0.41
N TYR A 67 -9.01 2.36 0.08
CA TYR A 67 -9.72 1.09 -0.03
C TYR A 67 -9.92 0.68 -1.50
N ASP A 68 -10.39 1.58 -2.36
CA ASP A 68 -10.62 1.27 -3.77
C ASP A 68 -9.32 0.86 -4.49
N LEU A 69 -8.21 1.51 -4.17
CA LEU A 69 -6.89 1.17 -4.71
C LEU A 69 -6.41 -0.21 -4.26
N ILE A 70 -6.50 -0.49 -2.95
CA ILE A 70 -6.08 -1.79 -2.39
C ILE A 70 -6.99 -2.91 -2.88
N LYS A 71 -8.30 -2.66 -2.98
CA LYS A 71 -9.26 -3.61 -3.54
C LYS A 71 -8.92 -3.94 -4.99
N LYS A 72 -8.60 -2.94 -5.81
CA LYS A 72 -8.15 -3.18 -7.19
C LYS A 72 -6.85 -3.98 -7.23
N ALA A 73 -5.91 -3.71 -6.33
CA ALA A 73 -4.69 -4.51 -6.20
C ALA A 73 -5.00 -5.98 -5.86
N TYR A 74 -5.95 -6.21 -4.94
CA TYR A 74 -6.41 -7.53 -4.55
C TYR A 74 -7.09 -8.27 -5.71
N ASP A 75 -7.97 -7.60 -6.45
CA ASP A 75 -8.64 -8.19 -7.61
C ASP A 75 -7.65 -8.61 -8.71
N LEU A 76 -6.50 -7.93 -8.81
CA LEU A 76 -5.43 -8.24 -9.77
C LEU A 76 -4.47 -9.33 -9.26
N ASN A 77 -4.21 -9.38 -7.95
CA ASN A 77 -3.38 -10.41 -7.33
C ASN A 77 -3.93 -10.79 -5.94
N PRO A 78 -4.94 -11.68 -5.87
CA PRO A 78 -5.60 -12.03 -4.61
C PRO A 78 -4.75 -12.91 -3.70
N SER A 79 -3.62 -13.42 -4.19
CA SER A 79 -2.70 -14.27 -3.43
C SER A 79 -1.58 -13.48 -2.73
N ASP A 80 -1.46 -12.17 -2.97
CA ASP A 80 -0.42 -11.35 -2.35
C ASP A 80 -0.73 -11.07 -0.86
N PRO A 81 0.07 -11.59 0.08
CA PRO A 81 -0.19 -11.41 1.51
C PRO A 81 -0.17 -9.95 1.95
N ALA A 82 0.69 -9.12 1.33
CA ALA A 82 0.78 -7.70 1.67
C ALA A 82 -0.49 -6.93 1.29
N THR A 83 -1.09 -7.27 0.14
CA THR A 83 -2.36 -6.70 -0.30
C THR A 83 -3.53 -7.17 0.57
N ILE A 84 -3.55 -8.44 0.98
CA ILE A 84 -4.56 -8.99 1.89
C ILE A 84 -4.53 -8.25 3.24
N ASP A 85 -3.34 -8.09 3.84
CA ASP A 85 -3.17 -7.38 5.11
C ASP A 85 -3.61 -5.91 5.00
N SER A 86 -3.21 -5.25 3.91
CA SER A 86 -3.60 -3.86 3.63
C SER A 86 -5.12 -3.70 3.47
N LEU A 87 -5.79 -4.69 2.86
CA LEU A 87 -7.25 -4.67 2.68
C LEU A 87 -7.97 -4.84 4.03
N GLY A 88 -7.46 -5.73 4.90
CA GLY A 88 -7.94 -5.88 6.27
C GLY A 88 -7.84 -4.56 7.07
N TRP A 89 -6.70 -3.88 6.99
CA TRP A 89 -6.53 -2.54 7.60
C TRP A 89 -7.52 -1.52 7.02
N ALA A 90 -7.71 -1.50 5.70
CA ALA A 90 -8.65 -0.59 5.05
C ALA A 90 -10.09 -0.79 5.58
N HIS A 91 -10.55 -2.05 5.67
CA HIS A 91 -11.85 -2.39 6.26
C HIS A 91 -11.97 -1.95 7.72
N PHE A 92 -10.91 -2.14 8.52
CA PHE A 92 -10.87 -1.66 9.91
C PHE A 92 -11.03 -0.13 10.00
N LYS A 93 -10.29 0.62 9.17
CA LYS A 93 -10.35 2.10 9.15
C LYS A 93 -11.70 2.65 8.67
N LEU A 94 -12.41 1.93 7.80
CA LEU A 94 -13.75 2.30 7.36
C LEU A 94 -14.84 2.08 8.43
N GLY A 95 -14.50 1.48 9.58
CA GLY A 95 -15.47 1.11 10.60
C GLY A 95 -16.27 -0.14 10.24
N ASN A 96 -15.88 -0.86 9.17
CA ASN A 96 -16.46 -2.13 8.76
C ASN A 96 -15.84 -3.27 9.59
N ILE A 97 -16.08 -3.24 10.90
CA ILE A 97 -15.43 -4.13 11.88
C ILE A 97 -15.72 -5.62 11.60
N GLN A 98 -16.86 -5.95 10.98
CA GLN A 98 -17.19 -7.34 10.63
C GLN A 98 -16.32 -7.90 9.50
N ASP A 99 -15.97 -7.09 8.48
CA ASP A 99 -15.10 -7.53 7.38
C ASP A 99 -13.64 -7.60 7.83
N ALA A 100 -13.21 -6.71 8.72
CA ALA A 100 -11.85 -6.70 9.28
C ALA A 100 -11.54 -8.01 10.03
N LEU A 101 -12.51 -8.60 10.73
CA LEU A 101 -12.36 -9.87 11.43
C LEU A 101 -12.20 -11.06 10.47
N TYR A 102 -12.89 -11.05 9.32
CA TYR A 102 -12.78 -12.10 8.31
C TYR A 102 -11.36 -12.18 7.71
N PHE A 103 -10.71 -11.03 7.45
CA PHE A 103 -9.34 -11.02 6.92
C PHE A 103 -8.27 -11.39 7.97
N CYS A 104 -8.49 -11.06 9.26
CA CYS A 104 -7.57 -11.48 10.33
C CYS A 104 -7.64 -12.99 10.63
N ASP A 105 -8.83 -13.62 10.58
CA ASP A 105 -8.97 -15.05 10.93
C ASP A 105 -8.36 -16.00 9.88
N VAL A 106 -8.34 -15.60 8.60
CA VAL A 106 -7.81 -16.43 7.51
C VAL A 106 -6.27 -16.56 7.55
N HIS A 107 -5.57 -15.78 8.39
CA HIS A 107 -4.10 -15.82 8.53
C HIS A 107 -3.59 -16.39 9.86
N ILE A 108 -4.48 -16.80 10.77
CA ILE A 108 -4.11 -17.39 12.08
C ILE A 108 -4.35 -18.91 12.11
N SER A 109 -4.92 -19.50 11.05
CA SER A 109 -5.22 -20.94 10.95
C SER A 109 -4.25 -21.71 10.06
#